data_AF-A0A5K1FQ48-F1
#
_entry.id   AF-A0A5K1FQ48-F1
#
_cell.length_a   1.000
_cell.length_b   1.000
_cell.length_c   1.000
_cell.angle_alpha   90.00
_cell.angle_beta   90.00
_cell.angle_gamma   90.00
#
_symmetry.space_group_name_H-M   'P 1'
#
loop_
_entity.id
_entity.type
_entity.pdbx_description
1 polymer ?
#
loop_
_entity_poly.entity_id
_entity_poly.type
_entity_poly.pdbx_seq_one_letter_code
_entity_poly.pdbx_strand_id
1 'polypeptide(L)' 'VTSPYGNSVHFSDLVESGNFAFTSTEAGDYMACFWVADHKPPTTVTVEFVWKTGVAAKDWPSVAKKGQID' A
#
# COMPACT_ATOMS: atom_id res chain seq x y z
N VAL A 1 5.71 3.33 -4.15
CA VAL A 1 5.24 1.93 -4.16
C VAL A 1 5.71 1.25 -5.41
N THR A 2 6.30 0.07 -5.25
CA THR A 2 6.85 -0.74 -6.33
C THR A 2 6.07 -2.04 -6.43
N SER A 3 5.81 -2.50 -7.66
CA SER A 3 5.13 -3.76 -7.95
C SER A 3 6.08 -4.96 -7.80
N PRO A 4 5.55 -6.19 -7.78
CA PRO A 4 6.36 -7.42 -7.70
C PRO A 4 7.44 -7.53 -8.79
N TYR A 5 7.21 -6.93 -9.96
CA TYR A 5 8.15 -6.94 -11.09
C TYR A 5 9.01 -5.69 -11.19
N GLY A 6 9.01 -4.82 -10.16
CA GLY A 6 9.85 -3.63 -10.11
C GLY A 6 9.23 -2.37 -10.73
N ASN A 7 7.97 -2.41 -11.18
CA ASN A 7 7.31 -1.23 -11.75
C ASN A 7 6.97 -0.21 -10.66
N SER A 8 7.22 1.07 -10.93
CA SER A 8 6.79 2.15 -10.04
C SER A 8 5.29 2.38 -10.16
N VAL A 9 4.54 2.01 -9.12
CA VAL A 9 3.08 2.20 -9.01
C VAL A 9 2.76 3.61 -8.50
N HIS A 10 3.58 4.12 -7.58
CA HIS A 10 3.41 5.45 -7.02
C HIS A 10 4.76 6.03 -6.59
N PHE A 11 4.97 7.31 -6.87
CA PHE A 11 6.11 8.09 -6.43
C PHE A 11 5.64 9.50 -6.05
N SER A 12 6.11 9.98 -4.90
CA SER A 12 5.93 11.36 -4.45
C SER A 12 7.23 11.81 -3.82
N ASP A 13 7.60 13.06 -4.06
CA ASP A 13 8.83 13.68 -3.57
C ASP A 13 8.50 15.00 -2.87
N LEU A 14 9.29 15.35 -1.86
CA LEU A 14 9.14 16.57 -1.04
C LEU A 14 7.71 16.79 -0.50
N VAL A 15 7.06 15.71 -0.04
CA VAL A 15 5.73 15.75 0.57
C VAL A 15 5.78 15.54 2.09
N GLU A 16 4.94 16.27 2.83
CA GLU A 16 4.80 16.10 4.29
C GLU A 16 3.77 15.00 4.65
N SER A 17 2.70 14.88 3.86
CA SER A 17 1.64 13.89 4.05
C SER A 17 0.94 13.56 2.73
N GLY A 18 0.18 12.47 2.71
CA GLY A 18 -0.59 12.10 1.53
C GLY A 18 -1.42 10.83 1.72
N ASN A 19 -2.36 10.64 0.81
CA ASN A 19 -3.14 9.41 0.69
C ASN A 19 -3.11 8.97 -0.78
N PHE A 20 -2.91 7.69 -1.03
CA PHE A 20 -3.02 7.12 -2.37
C PHE A 20 -3.68 5.74 -2.30
N ALA A 21 -4.28 5.34 -3.42
CA ALA A 21 -4.88 4.02 -3.58
C ALA A 21 -4.59 3.52 -5.00
N PHE A 22 -4.46 2.21 -5.16
CA PHE A 22 -4.31 1.57 -6.46
C PHE A 22 -4.96 0.18 -6.42
N THR A 23 -5.27 -0.37 -7.59
CA THR A 23 -5.69 -1.76 -7.75
C THR A 23 -4.51 -2.58 -8.25
N SER A 24 -4.17 -3.65 -7.55
CA SER A 24 -3.10 -4.56 -7.98
C SER A 24 -3.48 -5.26 -9.28
N THR A 25 -2.65 -5.13 -10.31
CA THR A 25 -2.77 -5.85 -11.59
C THR A 25 -1.93 -7.11 -11.63
N GLU A 26 -0.99 -7.26 -10.69
CA GLU A 26 0.00 -8.32 -10.64
C GLU A 26 -0.16 -9.06 -9.31
N ALA A 27 -0.04 -10.39 -9.34
CA ALA A 27 0.01 -11.18 -8.12
C ALA A 27 1.42 -11.13 -7.53
N GLY A 28 1.53 -10.89 -6.22
CA GLY A 28 2.79 -10.89 -5.50
C GLY A 28 2.91 -9.72 -4.53
N ASP A 29 4.14 -9.51 -4.06
CA ASP A 29 4.44 -8.53 -3.03
C ASP A 29 4.63 -7.13 -3.61
N TYR A 30 3.90 -6.17 -3.04
CA TYR A 30 4.08 -4.74 -3.30
C TYR A 30 4.87 -4.12 -2.16
N MET A 31 5.79 -3.20 -2.48
CA MET A 31 6.66 -2.56 -1.50
C MET A 31 6.40 -1.05 -1.43
N ALA A 32 6.24 -0.51 -0.22
CA ALA A 32 6.24 0.93 0.04
C ALA A 32 7.58 1.33 0.68
N CYS A 33 8.22 2.36 0.12
CA CYS A 33 9.49 2.90 0.63
C CYS A 33 9.28 4.35 1.04
N PHE A 34 9.90 4.73 2.16
CA PHE A 34 9.94 6.09 2.67
C PHE A 34 11.41 6.50 2.77
N TRP A 35 11.73 7.68 2.24
CA TRP A 35 13.07 8.25 2.29
C TRP A 35 13.01 9.60 2.99
N VAL A 36 14.04 9.88 3.77
CA VAL A 36 14.23 11.15 4.47
C VAL A 36 15.60 11.71 4.09
N ALA A 37 15.71 13.02 4.05
CA ALA A 37 17.00 13.67 3.83
C ALA A 37 17.98 13.34 4.97
N ASP A 38 19.28 13.43 4.69
CA ASP A 38 20.31 13.30 5.71
C ASP A 38 20.28 14.53 6.64
N HIS A 39 19.94 14.35 7.90
CA HIS A 39 19.87 15.42 8.89
C HIS A 39 21.15 15.50 9.73
N LYS A 40 21.75 16.70 9.83
CA LYS A 40 22.91 17.00 10.67
C LYS A 40 22.60 18.21 11.58
N PRO A 41 22.34 18.02 12.89
CA PRO A 41 22.49 16.78 13.66
C PRO A 41 21.43 15.71 13.34
N PRO A 42 21.71 14.43 13.61
CA PRO A 42 20.75 13.35 13.43
C PRO A 42 19.45 13.63 14.17
N THR A 43 18.33 13.44 13.49
CA THR A 43 16.98 13.72 14.01
C THR A 43 16.09 12.50 13.78
N THR A 44 15.19 12.23 14.74
CA THR A 44 14.19 11.19 14.59
C THR A 44 13.02 11.72 13.76
N VAL A 45 12.68 11.01 12.68
CA VAL A 45 11.48 11.26 11.88
C VAL A 45 10.45 10.19 12.22
N THR A 46 9.23 10.61 12.54
CA THR A 46 8.10 9.71 12.78
C THR A 46 7.19 9.70 11.57
N VAL A 47 6.85 8.50 11.08
CA VAL A 47 5.93 8.30 9.96
C VAL A 47 4.67 7.62 10.49
N GLU A 48 3.55 8.32 10.48
CA GLU A 48 2.25 7.71 10.70
C GLU A 48 1.79 7.06 9.40
N PHE A 49 1.55 5.75 9.45
CA PHE A 49 1.26 4.97 8.25
C PHE A 49 0.10 4.02 8.47
N VAL A 50 -0.92 4.17 7.62
CA VAL A 50 -2.08 3.27 7.59
C VAL A 50 -2.11 2.57 6.24
N TRP A 51 -1.88 1.26 6.27
CA TRP A 51 -2.01 0.41 5.09
C TRP A 51 -3.30 -0.38 5.14
N LYS A 52 -4.12 -0.27 4.08
CA LYS A 52 -5.37 -1.01 3.93
C LYS A 52 -5.32 -1.79 2.64
N THR A 53 -5.63 -3.08 2.71
CA THR A 53 -5.80 -3.95 1.54
C THR A 53 -7.22 -4.48 1.49
N GLY A 54 -7.67 -4.83 0.29
CA GLY A 54 -8.94 -5.46 0.05
C GLY A 54 -8.86 -6.33 -1.21
N VAL A 55 -9.83 -7.21 -1.38
CA VAL A 55 -9.95 -8.06 -2.57
C VAL A 55 -11.08 -7.50 -3.42
N ALA A 56 -10.81 -7.23 -4.70
CA ALA A 56 -11.87 -6.96 -5.66
C ALA A 56 -12.61 -8.28 -5.93
N ALA A 57 -13.80 -8.46 -5.36
CA ALA A 57 -14.62 -9.62 -5.60
C ALA A 57 -15.20 -9.55 -7.02
N LYS A 58 -14.69 -10.37 -7.95
CA LYS A 58 -15.30 -10.55 -9.28
C LYS A 58 -16.62 -11.32 -9.22
N ASP A 59 -16.76 -12.22 -8.25
CA ASP A 59 -17.90 -13.12 -8.11
C ASP A 59 -18.56 -12.95 -6.73
N TRP A 60 -19.29 -11.84 -6.56
CA TRP A 60 -20.07 -11.56 -5.34
C TRP A 60 -21.04 -12.68 -4.89
N PRO A 61 -21.58 -13.57 -5.77
CA PRO A 61 -22.46 -14.66 -5.32
C PRO A 61 -21.75 -15.83 -4.60
N SER A 62 -20.43 -16.01 -4.75
CA SER A 62 -19.72 -17.21 -4.28
C SER A 62 -18.83 -16.98 -3.05
N VAL A 63 -18.73 -15.75 -2.56
CA VAL A 63 -18.04 -15.46 -1.30
C VAL A 63 -18.96 -15.85 -0.15
N ALA A 64 -18.73 -17.03 0.43
CA ALA A 64 -19.44 -17.47 1.63
C ALA A 64 -19.22 -16.45 2.76
N LYS A 65 -20.27 -15.68 3.06
CA LYS A 65 -20.33 -14.85 4.26
C LYS A 65 -20.46 -15.80 5.46
N LYS A 66 -19.81 -15.48 6.58
CA LYS A 66 -19.80 -16.28 7.84
C LYS A 66 -21.19 -16.63 8.40
N GLY A 67 -22.29 -16.15 7.81
CA GLY A 67 -23.68 -16.50 8.14
C GLY A 67 -24.39 -17.46 7.17
N GLN A 68 -23.69 -18.09 6.23
CA GLN A 68 -24.24 -19.15 5.36
C GLN A 68 -23.54 -20.49 5.60
N ILE A 69 -23.56 -20.92 6.86
CA ILE A 69 -23.27 -22.30 7.23
C ILE A 69 -24.60 -22.79 7.82
N ASP A 70 -25.28 -23.72 7.13
CA ASP A 70 -26.44 -24.43 7.66
C ASP A 70 -26.05 -25.29 8.87
#